data_AF-A0A3L5TU39-F1
#
_entry.id   AF-A0A3L5TU39-F1
#
_cell.length_a   1.000
_cell.length_b   1.000
_cell.length_c   1.000
_cell.angle_alpha   90.00
_cell.angle_beta   90.00
_cell.angle_gamma   90.00
#
_symmetry.space_group_name_H-M   'P 1'
#
loop_
_entity.id
_entity.type
_entity.pdbx_description
1 polymer ?
#
loop_
_entity_poly.entity_id
_entity_poly.type
_entity_poly.pdbx_seq_one_letter_code
_entity_poly.pdbx_strand_id
1 'polypeptide(L)'
;MVQYLFKRAKNQSPPCILFLDDFEQLFEYEESENDRIPRIRTELLYQIDNCPEKVHLVAGTHKPWMIQSTFLKLLRWLNKRVLVPLPDHEARRQIFMKNMKPIKNDVKDEDYMIFADKTEGYTGADISTIVRDASMAPLRKIQNASHFKKVQGPSLTDPEVIVDDLLTPCASQDSMAIEMSWLDVSEDKLSEPTVTTDDVLKSLNGTKPSIDEEYL
;
A
#
# COMPACT_ATOMS: atom_id res chain seq x y z
N MET A 1 -23.88 -10.63 -16.47
CA MET A 1 -22.54 -10.52 -15.84
C MET A 1 -22.39 -11.53 -14.69
N VAL A 2 -23.22 -11.46 -13.64
CA VAL A 2 -23.17 -12.40 -12.49
C VAL A 2 -23.21 -13.87 -12.91
N GLN A 3 -24.18 -14.26 -13.75
CA GLN A 3 -24.28 -15.62 -14.30
C GLN A 3 -22.99 -16.10 -15.00
N TYR A 4 -22.33 -15.22 -15.76
CA TYR A 4 -21.12 -15.56 -16.49
C TYR A 4 -19.96 -15.84 -15.53
N LEU A 5 -19.78 -15.01 -14.50
CA LEU A 5 -18.76 -15.19 -13.47
C LEU A 5 -18.93 -16.54 -12.75
N PHE A 6 -20.16 -16.84 -12.31
CA PHE A 6 -20.45 -18.11 -11.63
C PHE A 6 -20.32 -19.31 -12.57
N LYS A 7 -20.73 -19.21 -13.84
CA LYS A 7 -20.53 -20.28 -14.82
C LYS A 7 -19.06 -20.58 -15.07
N ARG A 8 -18.22 -19.53 -15.12
CA ARG A 8 -16.77 -19.67 -15.28
C ARG A 8 -16.14 -20.33 -14.04
N ALA A 9 -16.50 -19.85 -12.85
CA ALA A 9 -16.07 -20.45 -11.58
C ALA A 9 -16.44 -21.93 -11.47
N LYS A 10 -17.67 -22.28 -11.85
CA LYS A 10 -18.20 -23.66 -11.83
C LYS A 10 -17.47 -24.60 -12.80
N ASN A 11 -17.34 -24.18 -14.05
CA ASN A 11 -17.00 -25.11 -15.14
C ASN A 11 -15.52 -25.09 -15.52
N GLN A 12 -14.79 -24.02 -15.23
CA GLN A 12 -13.45 -23.80 -15.79
C GLN A 12 -12.36 -23.66 -14.73
N SER A 13 -12.73 -23.46 -13.46
CA SER A 13 -11.75 -23.12 -12.43
C SER A 13 -11.95 -23.75 -11.03
N PRO A 14 -12.68 -24.86 -10.82
CA PRO A 14 -12.76 -25.45 -9.49
C PRO A 14 -11.45 -26.17 -9.11
N PRO A 15 -10.89 -25.95 -7.89
CA PRO A 15 -11.39 -25.08 -6.83
C PRO A 15 -11.01 -23.59 -7.03
N CYS A 16 -11.93 -22.67 -6.72
CA CYS A 16 -11.66 -21.22 -6.80
C CYS A 16 -12.25 -20.42 -5.65
N ILE A 17 -11.73 -19.21 -5.47
CA ILE A 17 -12.22 -18.21 -4.53
C ILE A 17 -12.83 -17.06 -5.34
N LEU A 18 -14.08 -16.72 -5.03
CA LEU A 18 -14.75 -15.51 -5.48
C LEU A 18 -14.61 -14.45 -4.39
N PHE A 19 -13.97 -13.33 -4.72
CA PHE A 19 -13.84 -12.18 -3.83
C PHE A 19 -14.84 -11.09 -4.24
N LEU A 20 -15.66 -10.63 -3.30
CA LEU A 20 -16.56 -9.50 -3.46
C LEU A 20 -16.09 -8.37 -2.56
N ASP A 21 -15.64 -7.27 -3.14
CA ASP A 21 -15.25 -6.08 -2.40
C ASP A 21 -16.43 -5.11 -2.25
N ASP A 22 -16.35 -4.20 -1.28
CA ASP A 22 -17.41 -3.22 -0.95
C ASP A 22 -18.80 -3.84 -0.85
N PHE A 23 -18.88 -4.96 -0.13
CA PHE A 23 -20.07 -5.81 -0.08
C PHE A 23 -21.33 -5.05 0.36
N GLU A 24 -21.18 -4.01 1.19
CA GLU A 24 -22.26 -3.12 1.60
C GLU A 24 -23.00 -2.48 0.42
N GLN A 25 -22.32 -2.11 -0.68
CA GLN A 25 -22.97 -1.43 -1.81
C GLN A 25 -24.06 -2.29 -2.48
N LEU A 26 -23.95 -3.61 -2.38
CA LEU A 26 -24.95 -4.53 -2.90
C LEU A 26 -26.05 -4.83 -1.89
N PHE A 27 -25.82 -4.66 -0.60
CA PHE A 27 -26.70 -5.16 0.47
C PHE A 27 -27.09 -4.11 1.52
N GLU A 28 -26.81 -2.85 1.25
CA GLU A 28 -27.31 -1.69 1.96
C GLU A 28 -28.83 -1.56 1.78
N TYR A 29 -29.47 -0.99 2.81
CA TYR A 29 -30.87 -0.58 2.73
C TYR A 29 -30.99 0.70 1.89
N GLU A 30 -31.37 0.56 0.63
CA GLU A 30 -31.79 1.70 -0.18
C GLU A 30 -33.31 1.69 -0.35
N GLU A 31 -33.96 2.83 -0.07
CA GLU A 31 -35.29 3.19 -0.61
C GLU A 31 -35.17 3.70 -2.06
N SER A 32 -34.22 3.19 -2.85
CA SER A 32 -33.94 3.73 -4.19
C SER A 32 -34.94 3.23 -5.24
N GLU A 33 -35.40 4.14 -6.09
CA GLU A 33 -36.26 3.87 -7.27
C GLU A 33 -35.53 3.09 -8.40
N ASN A 34 -34.27 2.70 -8.20
CA ASN A 34 -33.44 2.11 -9.24
C ASN A 34 -33.53 0.57 -9.22
N ASP A 35 -34.41 0.03 -10.05
CA ASP A 35 -34.70 -1.40 -10.26
C ASP A 35 -33.49 -2.32 -10.56
N ARG A 36 -32.30 -1.76 -10.83
CA ARG A 36 -31.13 -2.54 -11.26
C ARG A 36 -30.44 -3.28 -10.12
N ILE A 37 -30.24 -2.63 -8.98
CA ILE A 37 -29.53 -3.22 -7.83
C ILE A 37 -30.31 -4.42 -7.25
N PRO A 38 -31.65 -4.34 -7.02
CA PRO A 38 -32.42 -5.48 -6.56
C PRO A 38 -32.33 -6.70 -7.49
N ARG A 39 -32.30 -6.50 -8.82
CA ARG A 39 -32.15 -7.59 -9.80
C ARG A 39 -30.78 -8.26 -9.72
N ILE A 40 -29.71 -7.47 -9.64
CA ILE A 40 -28.34 -7.98 -9.48
C ILE A 40 -28.21 -8.75 -8.16
N ARG A 41 -28.76 -8.22 -7.07
CA ARG A 41 -28.80 -8.86 -5.75
C ARG A 41 -29.52 -10.20 -5.80
N THR A 42 -30.70 -10.24 -6.41
CA THR A 42 -31.50 -11.47 -6.56
C THR A 42 -30.76 -12.53 -7.37
N GLU A 43 -30.15 -12.14 -8.48
CA GLU A 43 -29.35 -13.05 -9.30
C GLU A 43 -28.11 -13.55 -8.54
N LEU A 44 -27.42 -12.69 -7.79
CA LEU A 44 -26.27 -13.08 -7.00
C LEU A 44 -26.65 -14.12 -5.93
N LEU A 45 -27.75 -13.89 -5.20
CA LEU A 45 -28.27 -14.84 -4.21
C LEU A 45 -28.62 -16.18 -4.87
N TYR A 46 -29.33 -16.15 -6.01
CA TYR A 46 -29.67 -17.36 -6.76
C TYR A 46 -28.42 -18.13 -7.21
N GLN A 47 -27.38 -17.43 -7.69
CA GLN A 47 -26.14 -18.09 -8.11
C GLN A 47 -25.39 -18.72 -6.94
N ILE A 48 -25.32 -18.03 -5.80
CA ILE A 48 -24.68 -18.50 -4.56
C ILE A 48 -25.36 -19.79 -4.07
N ASP A 49 -26.70 -19.83 -4.02
CA ASP A 49 -27.44 -21.01 -3.57
C ASP A 49 -27.25 -22.23 -4.48
N ASN A 50 -27.04 -22.00 -5.79
CA ASN A 50 -26.89 -23.05 -6.79
C ASN A 50 -25.42 -23.32 -7.18
N CYS A 51 -24.45 -22.88 -6.36
CA CYS A 51 -23.03 -23.04 -6.67
C CYS A 51 -22.43 -24.27 -5.94
N PRO A 52 -21.57 -25.07 -6.61
CA PRO A 52 -21.01 -26.29 -6.04
C PRO A 52 -19.98 -25.99 -4.93
N GLU A 53 -19.78 -26.96 -4.04
CA GLU A 53 -18.93 -26.85 -2.82
C GLU A 53 -17.45 -26.49 -3.07
N LYS A 54 -16.97 -26.59 -4.32
CA LYS A 54 -15.58 -26.26 -4.70
C LYS A 54 -15.33 -24.77 -4.91
N VAL A 55 -16.34 -23.92 -4.73
CA VAL A 55 -16.22 -22.47 -4.85
C VAL A 55 -16.40 -21.84 -3.47
N HIS A 56 -15.39 -21.09 -3.03
CA HIS A 56 -15.46 -20.34 -1.78
C HIS A 56 -15.76 -18.87 -2.07
N LEU A 57 -16.62 -18.26 -1.25
CA LEU A 57 -16.94 -16.84 -1.33
C LEU A 57 -16.27 -16.11 -0.17
N VAL A 58 -15.54 -15.05 -0.50
CA VAL A 58 -14.97 -14.10 0.47
C VAL A 58 -15.55 -12.73 0.14
N ALA A 59 -16.06 -12.04 1.15
CA ALA A 59 -16.62 -10.70 1.00
C ALA A 59 -15.88 -9.73 1.93
N GLY A 60 -15.41 -8.61 1.39
CA GLY A 60 -14.85 -7.49 2.14
C GLY A 60 -15.92 -6.40 2.35
N THR A 61 -15.93 -5.78 3.53
CA THR A 61 -16.79 -4.63 3.82
C THR A 61 -16.10 -3.71 4.81
N HIS A 62 -16.24 -2.40 4.61
CA HIS A 62 -15.78 -1.40 5.56
C HIS A 62 -16.89 -0.96 6.52
N LYS A 63 -18.16 -1.18 6.15
CA LYS A 63 -19.32 -0.70 6.88
C LYS A 63 -20.30 -1.83 7.20
N PRO A 64 -19.93 -2.79 8.07
CA PRO A 64 -20.74 -3.97 8.35
C PRO A 64 -22.13 -3.63 8.92
N TRP A 65 -22.29 -2.48 9.59
CA TRP A 65 -23.58 -2.01 10.14
C TRP A 65 -24.59 -1.60 9.06
N MET A 66 -24.16 -1.30 7.83
CA MET A 66 -25.05 -0.94 6.73
C MET A 66 -25.72 -2.16 6.10
N ILE A 67 -25.18 -3.35 6.33
CA ILE A 67 -25.68 -4.59 5.75
C ILE A 67 -26.86 -5.10 6.56
N GLN A 68 -28.02 -5.25 5.94
CA GLN A 68 -29.19 -5.79 6.64
C GLN A 68 -28.98 -7.24 7.08
N SER A 69 -29.36 -7.53 8.32
CA SER A 69 -29.25 -8.87 8.92
C SER A 69 -30.01 -9.94 8.12
N THR A 70 -31.08 -9.59 7.41
CA THR A 70 -31.83 -10.50 6.54
C THR A 70 -30.97 -11.04 5.40
N PHE A 71 -30.17 -10.19 4.76
CA PHE A 71 -29.28 -10.64 3.68
C PHE A 71 -28.15 -11.53 4.21
N LEU A 72 -27.58 -11.19 5.37
CA LEU A 72 -26.59 -12.04 6.02
C LEU A 72 -27.13 -13.42 6.39
N LYS A 73 -28.42 -13.54 6.69
CA LYS A 73 -29.10 -14.83 6.93
C LYS A 73 -29.35 -15.61 5.66
N LEU A 74 -29.68 -14.94 4.55
CA LEU A 74 -29.90 -15.56 3.24
C LEU A 74 -28.59 -16.07 2.63
N LEU A 75 -27.47 -15.43 2.95
CA LEU A 75 -26.15 -15.81 2.47
C LEU A 75 -25.55 -16.94 3.32
N ARG A 76 -26.04 -18.17 3.10
CA ARG A 76 -25.57 -19.39 3.79
C ARG A 76 -24.04 -19.56 3.76
N TRP A 77 -23.38 -19.03 2.73
CA TRP A 77 -21.95 -19.09 2.52
C TRP A 77 -21.13 -18.09 3.34
N LEU A 78 -21.74 -17.01 3.85
CA LEU A 78 -21.09 -16.01 4.69
C LEU A 78 -21.37 -16.26 6.18
N ASN A 79 -21.22 -17.52 6.60
CA ASN A 79 -21.46 -17.95 7.98
C ASN A 79 -20.28 -17.65 8.92
N LYS A 80 -19.07 -17.46 8.39
CA LYS A 80 -17.88 -17.03 9.13
C LYS A 80 -17.63 -15.55 8.92
N ARG A 81 -17.46 -14.82 10.01
CA ARG A 81 -17.10 -13.40 10.02
C ARG A 81 -15.76 -13.24 10.71
N VAL A 82 -14.82 -12.60 10.03
CA VAL A 82 -13.49 -12.34 10.55
C VAL A 82 -13.32 -10.84 10.61
N LEU A 83 -13.11 -10.31 11.82
CA LEU A 83 -12.72 -8.93 11.99
C LEU A 83 -11.22 -8.81 11.66
N VAL A 84 -10.88 -7.89 10.77
CA VAL A 84 -9.49 -7.51 10.49
C VAL A 84 -9.23 -6.21 11.27
N PRO A 85 -8.57 -6.27 12.44
CA PRO A 85 -8.29 -5.08 13.21
C PRO A 85 -7.18 -4.25 12.55
N LEU A 86 -6.94 -3.05 13.09
CA LEU A 86 -5.74 -2.30 12.79
C LEU A 86 -4.48 -3.09 13.16
N PRO A 87 -3.36 -2.87 12.45
CA PRO A 87 -2.12 -3.56 12.75
C PRO A 87 -1.63 -3.17 14.14
N ASP A 88 -1.27 -4.18 14.93
CA ASP A 88 -0.58 -3.99 16.20
C ASP A 88 0.84 -3.44 15.98
N HIS A 89 1.53 -3.15 17.08
CA HIS A 89 2.86 -2.56 17.04
C HIS A 89 3.86 -3.37 16.19
N GLU A 90 3.94 -4.68 16.42
CA GLU A 90 4.85 -5.56 15.70
C GLU A 90 4.45 -5.71 14.23
N ALA A 91 3.15 -5.78 13.91
CA ALA A 91 2.67 -5.77 12.53
C ALA A 91 3.04 -4.46 11.81
N ARG A 92 2.91 -3.29 12.46
CA ARG A 92 3.35 -2.01 11.87
C ARG A 92 4.84 -2.01 11.58
N ARG A 93 5.67 -2.47 12.52
CA ARG A 93 7.11 -2.65 12.32
C ARG A 93 7.41 -3.52 11.09
N GLN A 94 6.74 -4.67 10.97
CA GLN A 94 6.89 -5.58 9.83
C GLN A 94 6.42 -4.98 8.51
N ILE A 95 5.34 -4.19 8.50
CA ILE A 95 4.87 -3.48 7.32
C ILE A 95 5.90 -2.44 6.86
N PHE A 96 6.47 -1.64 7.78
CA PHE A 96 7.56 -0.71 7.46
C PHE A 96 8.76 -1.43 6.85
N MET A 97 9.24 -2.49 7.51
CA MET A 97 10.39 -3.27 7.03
C MET A 97 10.13 -3.87 5.64
N LYS A 98 8.95 -4.44 5.42
CA LYS A 98 8.55 -5.01 4.12
C LYS A 98 8.50 -3.95 3.02
N ASN A 99 7.93 -2.79 3.32
CA ASN A 99 7.79 -1.70 2.35
C ASN A 99 9.11 -0.98 2.06
N MET A 100 10.05 -0.98 3.01
CA MET A 100 11.39 -0.40 2.84
C MET A 100 12.38 -1.32 2.12
N LYS A 101 12.20 -2.64 2.20
CA LYS A 101 13.07 -3.63 1.56
C LYS A 101 13.40 -3.38 0.06
N PRO A 102 12.46 -2.97 -0.82
CA PRO A 102 12.79 -2.70 -2.22
C PRO A 102 13.48 -1.33 -2.45
N ILE A 103 13.62 -0.49 -1.43
CA ILE A 103 14.14 0.88 -1.54
C ILE A 103 15.59 0.90 -1.05
N LYS A 104 16.48 1.65 -1.73
CA LYS A 104 17.83 1.91 -1.25
C LYS A 104 17.77 2.87 -0.04
N ASN A 105 17.99 2.33 1.16
CA ASN A 105 17.83 3.06 2.42
C ASN A 105 18.95 2.72 3.41
N ASP A 106 19.19 3.59 4.38
CA ASP A 106 20.17 3.39 5.48
C ASP A 106 19.48 3.18 6.85
N VAL A 107 18.18 2.86 6.82
CA VAL A 107 17.34 2.66 8.01
C VAL A 107 17.75 1.37 8.71
N LYS A 108 17.91 1.44 10.03
CA LYS A 108 18.32 0.30 10.86
C LYS A 108 17.11 -0.40 11.48
N ASP A 109 17.33 -1.62 11.96
CA ASP A 109 16.28 -2.40 12.63
C ASP A 109 15.66 -1.68 13.84
N GLU A 110 16.46 -0.91 14.57
CA GLU A 110 16.05 -0.08 15.71
C GLU A 110 15.11 1.05 15.30
N ASP A 111 15.28 1.61 14.10
CA ASP A 111 14.46 2.71 13.57
C ASP A 111 13.03 2.24 13.27
N TYR A 112 12.84 1.00 12.82
CA TYR A 112 11.51 0.46 12.58
C TYR A 112 10.68 0.36 13.87
N MET A 113 11.32 0.17 15.02
CA MET A 113 10.66 0.21 16.33
C MET A 113 10.11 1.61 16.60
N ILE A 114 10.92 2.64 16.35
CA ILE A 114 10.55 4.06 16.53
C ILE A 114 9.39 4.42 15.60
N PHE A 115 9.39 3.92 14.35
CA PHE A 115 8.30 4.16 13.41
C PHE A 115 7.00 3.49 13.87
N ALA A 116 7.06 2.26 14.37
CA ALA A 116 5.91 1.55 14.91
C ALA A 116 5.32 2.22 16.16
N ASP A 117 6.17 2.79 17.03
CA ASP A 117 5.76 3.58 18.20
C ASP A 117 5.00 4.85 17.78
N LYS A 118 5.45 5.51 16.70
CA LYS A 118 4.88 6.77 16.22
C LYS A 118 3.67 6.60 15.29
N THR A 119 3.25 5.38 15.00
CA THR A 119 2.16 5.09 14.05
C THR A 119 1.00 4.33 14.68
N GLU A 120 0.75 4.53 15.97
CA GLU A 120 -0.46 4.02 16.62
C GLU A 120 -1.72 4.55 15.92
N GLY A 121 -2.67 3.66 15.60
CA GLY A 121 -3.89 3.98 14.85
C GLY A 121 -3.73 4.02 13.32
N TYR A 122 -2.52 3.85 12.78
CA TYR A 122 -2.31 3.88 11.32
C TYR A 122 -2.67 2.55 10.68
N THR A 123 -3.27 2.62 9.49
CA THR A 123 -3.51 1.45 8.64
C THR A 123 -2.24 1.03 7.90
N GLY A 124 -2.23 -0.19 7.35
CA GLY A 124 -1.16 -0.60 6.43
C GLY A 124 -1.07 0.27 5.17
N ALA A 125 -2.18 0.87 4.73
CA ALA A 125 -2.22 1.80 3.61
C ALA A 125 -1.57 3.15 3.97
N ASP A 126 -1.80 3.66 5.18
CA ASP A 126 -1.16 4.89 5.67
C ASP A 126 0.35 4.70 5.76
N ILE A 127 0.80 3.59 6.34
CA ILE A 127 2.24 3.26 6.43
C ILE A 127 2.86 3.13 5.03
N SER A 128 2.16 2.50 4.09
CA SER A 128 2.63 2.40 2.70
C SER A 128 2.74 3.77 2.03
N THR A 129 1.85 4.70 2.37
CA THR A 129 1.88 6.08 1.87
C THR A 129 3.07 6.85 2.45
N ILE A 130 3.34 6.71 3.74
CA ILE A 130 4.52 7.31 4.41
C ILE A 130 5.81 6.82 3.74
N VAL A 131 5.94 5.50 3.56
CA VAL A 131 7.15 4.93 2.93
C VAL A 131 7.30 5.42 1.48
N ARG A 132 6.20 5.48 0.72
CA ARG A 132 6.20 6.00 -0.66
C ARG A 132 6.59 7.47 -0.74
N ASP A 133 6.14 8.30 0.19
CA ASP A 133 6.55 9.71 0.21
C ASP A 133 8.01 9.86 0.67
N ALA A 134 8.46 9.08 1.66
CA ALA A 134 9.87 9.02 2.05
C ALA A 134 10.78 8.56 0.91
N SER A 135 10.34 7.61 0.08
CA SER A 135 11.10 7.13 -1.09
C SER A 135 11.31 8.20 -2.17
N MET A 136 10.50 9.26 -2.16
CA MET A 136 10.67 10.41 -3.05
C MET A 136 11.64 11.47 -2.50
N ALA A 137 12.08 11.35 -1.24
CA ALA A 137 12.99 12.31 -0.62
C ALA A 137 14.35 12.42 -1.34
N PRO A 138 15.01 11.33 -1.79
CA PRO A 138 16.23 11.41 -2.58
C PRO A 138 16.07 12.25 -3.86
N LEU A 139 14.98 12.05 -4.59
CA LEU A 139 14.71 12.80 -5.81
C LEU A 139 14.53 14.29 -5.52
N ARG A 140 13.78 14.65 -4.46
CA ARG A 140 13.61 16.04 -4.03
C ARG A 140 14.93 16.68 -3.58
N LYS A 141 15.83 15.90 -2.96
CA LYS A 141 17.18 16.37 -2.58
C LYS A 141 18.01 16.69 -3.82
N ILE A 142 17.99 15.82 -4.84
CA ILE A 142 18.70 16.05 -6.11
C ILE A 142 18.17 17.29 -6.83
N GLN A 143 16.84 17.41 -7.00
CA GLN A 143 16.23 18.51 -7.75
C GLN A 143 16.49 19.88 -7.12
N ASN A 144 16.56 19.94 -5.78
CA ASN A 144 16.80 21.18 -5.04
C ASN A 144 18.27 21.40 -4.67
N ALA A 145 19.18 20.51 -5.08
CA ALA A 145 20.60 20.65 -4.79
C ALA A 145 21.23 21.73 -5.67
N SER A 146 22.01 22.60 -5.03
CA SER A 146 22.88 23.58 -5.70
C SER A 146 24.33 23.13 -5.78
N HIS A 147 24.70 22.10 -5.02
CA HIS A 147 26.07 21.60 -4.93
C HIS A 147 26.09 20.08 -4.97
N PHE A 148 27.05 19.53 -5.70
CA PHE A 148 27.30 18.10 -5.82
C PHE A 148 28.75 17.80 -5.46
N LYS A 149 29.01 16.58 -4.99
CA LYS A 149 30.37 16.09 -4.74
C LYS A 149 30.61 14.78 -5.43
N LYS A 150 31.87 14.54 -5.78
CA LYS A 150 32.32 13.27 -6.35
C LYS A 150 32.41 12.20 -5.28
N VAL A 151 31.86 11.02 -5.56
CA VAL A 151 31.87 9.86 -4.67
C VAL A 151 32.24 8.61 -5.44
N GLN A 152 32.85 7.67 -4.73
CA GLN A 152 33.13 6.33 -5.25
C GLN A 152 31.90 5.45 -5.06
N GLY A 153 31.55 4.67 -6.09
CA GLY A 153 30.42 3.75 -6.03
C GLY A 153 30.36 2.80 -7.23
N PRO A 154 29.41 1.85 -7.21
CA PRO A 154 29.20 0.95 -8.34
C PRO A 154 28.71 1.72 -9.57
N SER A 155 29.20 1.35 -10.75
CA SER A 155 28.72 1.91 -12.01
C SER A 155 27.24 1.59 -12.22
N LEU A 156 26.49 2.52 -12.82
CA LEU A 156 25.08 2.32 -13.15
C LEU A 156 24.88 1.29 -14.28
N THR A 157 25.91 1.05 -15.10
CA THR A 157 25.89 0.08 -16.20
C THR A 157 26.36 -1.32 -15.80
N ASP A 158 27.27 -1.41 -14.83
CA ASP A 158 27.85 -2.66 -14.34
C ASP A 158 28.13 -2.56 -12.83
N PRO A 159 27.31 -3.21 -11.99
CA PRO A 159 27.46 -3.16 -10.54
C PRO A 159 28.78 -3.72 -10.01
N GLU A 160 29.52 -4.53 -10.77
CA GLU A 160 30.81 -5.10 -10.34
C GLU A 160 31.97 -4.09 -10.49
N VAL A 161 31.78 -3.03 -11.29
CA VAL A 161 32.81 -2.01 -11.54
C VAL A 161 32.62 -0.82 -10.62
N ILE A 162 33.65 -0.49 -9.84
CA ILE A 162 33.66 0.71 -8.98
C ILE A 162 34.23 1.88 -9.78
N VAL A 163 33.46 2.97 -9.85
CA VAL A 163 33.82 4.24 -10.48
C VAL A 163 34.01 5.32 -9.40
N ASP A 164 34.84 6.33 -9.66
CA ASP A 164 35.19 7.40 -8.72
C ASP A 164 34.66 8.78 -9.09
N ASP A 165 33.84 8.85 -10.14
CA ASP A 165 33.34 10.08 -10.74
C ASP A 165 31.82 10.27 -10.62
N LEU A 166 31.16 9.49 -9.76
CA LEU A 166 29.73 9.67 -9.50
C LEU A 166 29.47 10.95 -8.70
N LEU A 167 28.38 11.63 -8.99
CA LEU A 167 27.98 12.87 -8.35
C LEU A 167 26.77 12.66 -7.45
N THR A 168 26.87 13.08 -6.19
CA THR A 168 25.77 13.04 -5.23
C THR A 168 25.55 14.43 -4.63
N PRO A 169 24.30 14.83 -4.32
CA PRO A 169 24.02 16.13 -3.74
C PRO A 169 24.71 16.29 -2.37
N CYS A 170 25.25 17.48 -2.11
CA CYS A 170 25.96 17.79 -0.86
C CYS A 170 25.66 19.21 -0.36
N ALA A 171 26.06 19.50 0.87
CA ALA A 171 25.96 20.85 1.42
C ALA A 171 27.02 21.77 0.79
N SER A 172 26.72 23.06 0.63
CA SER A 172 27.63 24.05 0.07
C SER A 172 28.93 24.25 0.85
N GLN A 173 28.96 23.82 2.12
CA GLN A 173 30.11 23.93 3.02
C GLN A 173 31.06 22.72 2.93
N ASP A 174 30.72 21.69 2.14
CA ASP A 174 31.58 20.52 1.98
C ASP A 174 32.85 20.89 1.20
N SER A 175 34.01 20.40 1.65
CA SER A 175 35.32 20.69 1.07
C SER A 175 35.47 20.29 -0.40
N MET A 176 34.67 19.30 -0.85
CA MET A 176 34.63 18.80 -2.22
C MET A 176 33.33 19.19 -2.95
N ALA A 177 32.61 20.19 -2.45
CA ALA A 177 31.40 20.69 -3.07
C ALA A 177 31.72 21.42 -4.38
N ILE A 178 31.02 21.04 -5.44
CA ILE A 178 31.06 21.68 -6.74
C ILE A 178 29.69 22.29 -6.97
N GLU A 179 29.64 23.60 -7.18
CA GLU A 179 28.39 24.31 -7.50
C GLU A 179 27.93 23.91 -8.91
N MET A 180 26.79 23.23 -9.00
CA MET A 180 26.16 22.82 -10.26
C MET A 180 24.70 22.43 -10.02
N SER A 181 23.89 22.49 -11.08
CA SER A 181 22.50 22.00 -11.06
C SER A 181 22.44 20.52 -11.40
N TRP A 182 21.37 19.84 -10.98
CA TRP A 182 21.11 18.45 -11.40
C TRP A 182 20.98 18.32 -12.93
N LEU A 183 20.58 19.40 -13.62
CA LEU A 183 20.49 19.45 -15.09
C LEU A 183 21.85 19.33 -15.78
N ASP A 184 22.93 19.67 -15.08
CA ASP A 184 24.30 19.62 -15.59
C ASP A 184 24.95 18.25 -15.34
N VAL A 185 24.30 17.38 -14.56
CA VAL A 185 24.80 16.05 -14.20
C VAL A 185 24.38 15.04 -15.28
N SER A 186 25.35 14.32 -15.84
CA SER A 186 25.08 13.24 -16.81
C SER A 186 24.34 12.08 -16.15
N GLU A 187 23.40 11.46 -16.88
CA GLU A 187 22.54 10.39 -16.37
C GLU A 187 23.33 9.18 -15.84
N ASP A 188 24.48 8.87 -16.43
CA ASP A 188 25.38 7.78 -16.07
C ASP A 188 26.26 8.09 -14.84
N LYS A 189 26.25 9.34 -14.36
CA LYS A 189 27.07 9.81 -13.23
C LYS A 189 26.27 10.18 -12.00
N LEU A 190 24.95 10.23 -12.08
CA LEU A 190 24.13 10.62 -10.93
C LEU A 190 24.03 9.47 -9.91
N SER A 191 24.56 9.69 -8.71
CA SER A 191 24.40 8.78 -7.58
C SER A 191 23.28 9.27 -6.66
N GLU A 192 22.16 8.55 -6.69
CA GLU A 192 21.02 8.84 -5.83
C GLU A 192 21.37 8.62 -4.33
N PRO A 193 21.06 9.61 -3.47
CA PRO A 193 21.22 9.45 -2.03
C PRO A 193 20.23 8.40 -1.51
N THR A 194 20.59 7.73 -0.42
CA THR A 194 19.71 6.76 0.21
C THR A 194 18.59 7.45 0.98
N VAL A 195 17.46 6.77 1.12
CA VAL A 195 16.38 7.21 2.02
C VAL A 195 16.85 7.06 3.46
N THR A 196 16.71 8.13 4.25
CA THR A 196 17.14 8.14 5.65
C THR A 196 16.01 8.06 6.65
N THR A 197 16.33 7.71 7.89
CA THR A 197 15.39 7.71 9.02
C THR A 197 14.69 9.06 9.17
N ASP A 198 15.42 10.16 8.98
CA ASP A 198 14.85 11.52 9.00
C ASP A 198 13.84 11.77 7.88
N ASP A 199 14.04 11.18 6.70
CA ASP A 199 13.09 11.33 5.58
C ASP A 199 11.76 10.65 5.92
N VAL A 200 11.80 9.48 6.57
CA VAL A 200 10.62 8.77 7.06
C VAL A 200 9.91 9.56 8.16
N LEU A 201 10.66 10.08 9.13
CA LEU A 201 10.10 10.87 10.23
C LEU A 201 9.45 12.18 9.72
N LYS A 202 10.05 12.82 8.71
CA LYS A 202 9.44 13.99 8.05
C LYS A 202 8.12 13.62 7.36
N SER A 203 8.10 12.49 6.65
CA SER A 203 6.88 12.01 5.99
C SER A 203 5.78 11.65 6.99
N LEU A 204 6.16 11.06 8.14
CA LEU A 204 5.25 10.73 9.23
C LEU A 204 4.59 11.99 9.81
N ASN A 205 5.35 13.06 10.04
CA ASN A 205 4.80 14.33 10.53
C ASN A 205 3.79 14.97 9.55
N GLY A 206 3.89 14.67 8.26
CA GLY A 206 2.98 15.16 7.22
C GLY A 206 1.73 14.31 7.01
N THR A 207 1.71 13.08 7.53
CA THR A 207 0.64 12.10 7.25
C THR A 207 -0.17 11.83 8.51
N LYS A 208 -1.46 12.12 8.47
CA LYS A 208 -2.41 11.78 9.56
C LYS A 208 -2.99 10.37 9.34
N PRO A 209 -3.40 9.66 10.40
CA PRO A 209 -4.11 8.38 10.25
C PRO A 209 -5.42 8.60 9.48
N SER A 210 -5.76 7.65 8.60
CA SER A 210 -6.97 7.74 7.78
C SER A 210 -8.24 7.32 8.52
N ILE A 211 -8.11 6.65 9.67
CA ILE A 211 -9.25 6.20 10.49
C ILE A 211 -9.40 7.16 11.67
N ASP A 212 -10.60 7.73 11.80
CA ASP A 212 -10.95 8.57 12.94
C ASP A 212 -11.07 7.75 14.23
N GLU A 213 -10.82 8.37 15.38
CA GLU A 213 -10.88 7.73 16.70
C GLU A 213 -12.26 7.11 17.01
N GLU A 214 -13.33 7.57 16.36
CA GLU A 214 -14.69 7.03 16.51
C GLU A 214 -14.83 5.60 15.94
N TYR A 215 -13.92 5.18 15.06
CA TYR A 215 -13.91 3.87 14.41
C TYR A 215 -12.83 2.92 14.95
N LEU A 216 -12.11 3.32 16.01
CA LEU A 216 -11.14 2.50 16.76
C LEU A 216 -11.85 1.64 17.82
#